data_AF-A0A2H5ZYG4-F1
#
_entry.id   AF-A0A2H5ZYG4-F1
#
_cell.length_a   1.000
_cell.length_b   1.000
_cell.length_c   1.000
_cell.angle_alpha   90.00
_cell.angle_beta   90.00
_cell.angle_gamma   90.00
#
_symmetry.space_group_name_H-M   'P 1'
#
loop_
_entity.id
_entity.type
_entity.pdbx_description
1 polymer ?
#
loop_
_entity_poly.entity_id
_entity_poly.type
_entity_poly.pdbx_seq_one_letter_code
_entity_poly.pdbx_strand_id
1 'polypeptide(L)'
;MCFRQAAREKSTNFWAATLADAWRACLEADLAAFPKLAGLSQTSEDPALLDWVRGLWARTLREAGRVRDALDVAGQHPGFWTSLERALALKALGRERAARKALPPRPSSREEQLYWHATRYRVLRRRADLDAILRLTTGGARTLPALVPLSELTARRSDLARWYPIEEGLRSGRRAAVLARLEEVPPLDIRVLGGVQVWRGTEPLHLSETAQALVVLMALRLDREAICEALWPDSSAARARNRLHVHLHYLRRALEPWGVPTYLGPRGLQRVRVDLWELEDALHRRDAEAVYRLYREPLAPGVDLPVVDEARWQLQHRVVSLLYWAGLRDETHLEAYLRRVLDLAPWHTGAAAALARWLAAHGREAEARRVQVQAERE
;
A
#
# COMPACT_ATOMS: atom_id res chain seq x y z
N MET A 1 -29.47 -0.39 -8.96
CA MET A 1 -30.06 -1.55 -8.26
C MET A 1 -28.95 -2.27 -7.52
N CYS A 2 -29.08 -2.47 -6.21
CA CYS A 2 -28.07 -3.15 -5.41
C CYS A 2 -28.07 -4.65 -5.75
N PHE A 3 -26.90 -5.27 -6.01
CA PHE A 3 -26.78 -6.70 -6.34
C PHE A 3 -27.51 -7.63 -5.35
N ARG A 4 -27.61 -7.22 -4.08
CA ARG A 4 -28.35 -7.95 -3.03
C ARG A 4 -29.87 -7.94 -3.22
N GLN A 5 -30.43 -6.92 -3.87
CA GLN A 5 -31.86 -6.82 -4.14
C GLN A 5 -32.27 -7.70 -5.33
N ALA A 6 -31.49 -7.69 -6.41
CA ALA A 6 -31.70 -8.60 -7.55
C ALA A 6 -31.55 -10.08 -7.17
N ALA A 7 -30.63 -10.42 -6.25
CA ALA A 7 -30.47 -11.78 -5.73
C ALA A 7 -31.63 -12.23 -4.82
N ARG A 8 -32.34 -11.31 -4.17
CA ARG A 8 -33.51 -11.59 -3.33
C ARG A 8 -34.77 -11.87 -4.15
N GLU A 9 -34.84 -11.37 -5.38
CA GLU A 9 -35.93 -11.60 -6.35
C GLU A 9 -35.65 -12.80 -7.28
N LYS A 10 -34.87 -13.79 -6.81
CA LYS A 10 -34.50 -15.01 -7.56
C LYS A 10 -35.70 -15.79 -8.12
N SER A 11 -36.88 -15.64 -7.52
CA SER A 11 -38.12 -16.29 -7.96
C SER A 11 -38.80 -15.60 -9.15
N THR A 12 -38.38 -14.40 -9.55
CA THR A 12 -39.12 -13.57 -10.54
C THR A 12 -38.37 -13.38 -11.86
N ASN A 13 -37.04 -13.49 -11.89
CA ASN A 13 -36.25 -13.43 -13.13
C ASN A 13 -34.91 -14.20 -13.04
N PHE A 14 -34.92 -15.45 -13.51
CA PHE A 14 -33.74 -16.33 -13.53
C PHE A 14 -32.54 -15.71 -14.27
N TRP A 15 -32.80 -15.03 -15.38
CA TRP A 15 -31.77 -14.41 -16.21
C TRP A 15 -31.02 -13.32 -15.44
N ALA A 16 -31.77 -12.38 -14.84
CA ALA A 16 -31.21 -11.27 -14.10
C ALA A 16 -30.44 -11.73 -12.85
N ALA A 17 -30.96 -12.74 -12.14
CA ALA A 17 -30.30 -13.30 -10.97
C ALA A 17 -28.98 -14.00 -11.32
N THR A 18 -28.97 -14.81 -12.39
CA THR A 18 -27.77 -15.55 -12.83
C THR A 18 -26.70 -14.57 -13.34
N LEU A 19 -27.07 -13.56 -14.10
CA LEU A 19 -26.15 -12.53 -14.56
C LEU A 19 -25.58 -11.69 -13.40
N ALA A 20 -26.41 -11.34 -12.41
CA ALA A 20 -25.96 -10.65 -11.21
C ALA A 20 -24.96 -11.48 -10.39
N ASP A 21 -25.23 -12.78 -10.22
CA ASP A 21 -24.32 -13.72 -9.56
C ASP A 21 -22.99 -13.85 -10.33
N ALA A 22 -23.02 -13.89 -11.67
CA ALA A 22 -21.82 -13.93 -12.51
C ALA A 22 -20.97 -12.65 -12.43
N TRP A 23 -21.61 -11.47 -12.41
CA TRP A 23 -20.92 -10.20 -12.19
C TRP A 23 -20.29 -10.12 -10.80
N ARG A 24 -20.99 -10.59 -9.75
CA ARG A 24 -20.41 -10.66 -8.40
C ARG A 24 -19.17 -11.56 -8.39
N ALA A 25 -19.26 -12.76 -8.97
CA ALA A 25 -18.13 -13.67 -9.06
C ALA A 25 -16.93 -13.04 -9.80
N CYS A 26 -17.19 -12.30 -10.89
CA CYS A 26 -16.15 -11.56 -11.61
C CYS A 26 -15.49 -10.47 -10.74
N LEU A 27 -16.28 -9.69 -9.99
CA LEU A 27 -15.78 -8.60 -9.14
C LEU A 27 -15.01 -9.10 -7.92
N GLU A 28 -15.40 -10.25 -7.37
CA GLU A 28 -14.75 -10.91 -6.22
C GLU A 28 -13.60 -11.84 -6.65
N ALA A 29 -13.36 -11.98 -7.96
CA ALA A 29 -12.41 -12.92 -8.55
C ALA A 29 -12.65 -14.40 -8.13
N ASP A 30 -13.90 -14.78 -7.88
CA ASP A 30 -14.32 -16.13 -7.52
C ASP A 30 -14.44 -17.03 -8.76
N LEU A 31 -13.33 -17.70 -9.10
CA LEU A 31 -13.28 -18.65 -10.21
C LEU A 31 -14.12 -19.93 -9.96
N ALA A 32 -14.39 -20.28 -8.69
CA ALA A 32 -15.08 -21.52 -8.35
C ALA A 32 -16.60 -21.45 -8.61
N ALA A 33 -17.18 -20.24 -8.63
CA ALA A 33 -18.59 -20.04 -8.91
C ALA A 33 -18.97 -20.30 -10.38
N PHE A 34 -18.07 -20.02 -11.33
CA PHE A 34 -18.40 -20.01 -12.76
C PHE A 34 -18.85 -21.35 -13.37
N PRO A 35 -18.24 -22.52 -13.04
CA PRO A 35 -18.71 -23.80 -13.59
C PRO A 35 -20.19 -24.07 -13.30
N LYS A 36 -20.66 -23.77 -12.08
CA LYS A 36 -22.06 -23.92 -11.69
C LYS A 36 -22.96 -22.95 -12.48
N LEU A 37 -22.57 -21.68 -12.57
CA LEU A 37 -23.32 -20.65 -13.30
C LEU A 37 -23.43 -20.95 -14.80
N ALA A 38 -22.35 -21.44 -15.40
CA ALA A 38 -22.33 -21.85 -16.80
C ALA A 38 -23.25 -23.07 -17.05
N GLY A 39 -23.23 -24.05 -16.15
CA GLY A 39 -24.14 -25.21 -16.20
C GLY A 39 -25.61 -24.80 -16.11
N LEU A 40 -25.97 -23.93 -15.16
CA LEU A 40 -27.33 -23.39 -15.02
C LEU A 40 -27.78 -22.63 -16.27
N SER A 41 -26.90 -21.81 -16.85
CA SER A 41 -27.19 -21.04 -18.07
C SER A 41 -27.38 -21.95 -19.28
N GLN A 42 -26.61 -23.03 -19.37
CA GLN A 42 -26.74 -24.02 -20.44
C GLN A 42 -28.09 -24.77 -20.37
N THR A 43 -28.56 -25.11 -19.16
CA THR A 43 -29.87 -25.75 -18.96
C THR A 43 -31.05 -24.82 -19.28
N SER A 44 -30.86 -23.51 -19.20
CA SER A 44 -31.92 -22.53 -19.50
C SER A 44 -32.17 -22.30 -20.99
N GLU A 45 -31.36 -22.90 -21.87
CA GLU A 45 -31.42 -22.77 -23.34
C GLU A 45 -31.34 -21.34 -23.89
N ASP A 46 -30.99 -20.34 -23.08
CA ASP A 46 -30.73 -18.97 -23.52
C ASP A 46 -29.26 -18.79 -23.97
N PRO A 47 -28.99 -18.68 -25.28
CA PRO A 47 -27.62 -18.59 -25.79
C PRO A 47 -26.93 -17.27 -25.43
N ALA A 48 -27.69 -16.21 -25.18
CA ALA A 48 -27.16 -14.89 -24.82
C ALA A 48 -26.73 -14.87 -23.34
N LEU A 49 -27.50 -15.48 -22.45
CA LEU A 49 -27.10 -15.65 -21.05
C LEU A 49 -25.82 -16.48 -20.93
N LEU A 50 -25.74 -17.58 -21.68
CA LEU A 50 -24.55 -18.44 -21.70
C LEU A 50 -23.31 -17.70 -22.22
N ASP A 51 -23.45 -16.89 -23.27
CA ASP A 51 -22.36 -16.05 -23.80
C ASP A 51 -21.86 -15.03 -22.76
N TRP A 52 -22.77 -14.35 -22.07
CA TRP A 52 -22.44 -13.44 -20.98
C TRP A 52 -21.65 -14.13 -19.86
N VAL A 53 -22.18 -15.24 -19.33
CA VAL A 53 -21.55 -15.97 -18.20
C VAL A 53 -20.18 -16.51 -18.60
N ARG A 54 -20.05 -17.11 -19.80
CA ARG A 54 -18.76 -17.59 -20.30
C ARG A 54 -17.78 -16.46 -20.61
N GLY A 55 -18.27 -15.31 -21.09
CA GLY A 55 -17.48 -14.10 -21.28
C GLY A 55 -16.88 -13.59 -19.96
N LEU A 56 -17.71 -13.44 -18.92
CA LEU A 56 -17.25 -13.04 -17.59
C LEU A 56 -16.28 -14.05 -16.96
N TRP A 57 -16.51 -15.35 -17.19
CA TRP A 57 -15.60 -16.39 -16.75
C TRP A 57 -14.24 -16.27 -17.44
N ALA A 58 -14.21 -16.13 -18.76
CA ALA A 58 -12.99 -15.95 -19.54
C ALA A 58 -12.24 -14.67 -19.11
N ARG A 59 -12.96 -13.57 -18.85
CA ARG A 59 -12.38 -12.33 -18.31
C ARG A 59 -11.68 -12.58 -16.97
N THR A 60 -12.38 -13.23 -16.03
CA THR A 60 -11.85 -13.51 -14.69
C THR A 60 -10.60 -14.40 -14.76
N LEU A 61 -10.62 -15.43 -15.60
CA LEU A 61 -9.44 -16.28 -15.85
C LEU A 61 -8.27 -15.48 -16.43
N ARG A 62 -8.52 -14.61 -17.41
CA ARG A 62 -7.49 -13.77 -18.04
C ARG A 62 -6.87 -12.80 -17.03
N GLU A 63 -7.68 -12.17 -16.19
CA GLU A 63 -7.23 -11.22 -15.16
C GLU A 63 -6.44 -11.93 -14.04
N ALA A 64 -6.76 -13.20 -13.74
CA ALA A 64 -5.97 -14.07 -12.87
C ALA A 64 -4.70 -14.65 -13.52
N GLY A 65 -4.37 -14.27 -14.77
CA GLY A 65 -3.18 -14.76 -15.48
C GLY A 65 -3.34 -16.14 -16.15
N ARG A 66 -4.50 -16.79 -16.04
CA ARG A 66 -4.81 -18.10 -16.65
C ARG A 66 -5.30 -17.93 -18.10
N VAL A 67 -4.46 -17.32 -18.94
CA VAL A 67 -4.83 -16.86 -20.29
C VAL A 67 -5.22 -18.00 -21.24
N ARG A 68 -4.61 -19.20 -21.10
CA ARG A 68 -4.96 -20.37 -21.92
C ARG A 68 -6.36 -20.88 -21.60
N ASP A 69 -6.66 -21.06 -20.32
CA ASP A 69 -7.98 -21.49 -19.86
C ASP A 69 -9.07 -20.49 -20.27
N ALA A 70 -8.77 -19.18 -20.22
CA ALA A 70 -9.67 -18.15 -20.71
C ALA A 70 -9.99 -18.32 -22.21
N LEU A 71 -8.99 -18.68 -23.01
CA LEU A 71 -9.16 -18.93 -24.44
C LEU A 71 -10.02 -20.16 -24.70
N ASP A 72 -9.86 -21.22 -23.90
CA ASP A 72 -10.63 -22.45 -24.01
C ASP A 72 -12.10 -22.21 -23.65
N VAL A 73 -12.37 -21.53 -22.53
CA VAL A 73 -13.74 -21.17 -22.11
C VAL A 73 -14.44 -20.31 -23.16
N ALA A 74 -13.75 -19.28 -23.68
CA ALA A 74 -14.29 -18.41 -24.73
C ALA A 74 -14.44 -19.11 -26.10
N GLY A 75 -13.70 -20.20 -26.33
CA GLY A 75 -13.76 -20.97 -27.58
C GLY A 75 -14.94 -21.95 -27.65
N GLN A 76 -15.48 -22.38 -26.51
CA GLN A 76 -16.54 -23.38 -26.43
C GLN A 76 -17.92 -22.88 -26.89
N HIS A 77 -18.18 -21.57 -26.78
CA HIS A 77 -19.46 -20.96 -27.17
C HIS A 77 -19.21 -19.61 -27.85
N PRO A 78 -19.08 -19.56 -29.18
CA PRO A 78 -18.80 -18.31 -29.89
C PRO A 78 -20.02 -17.38 -29.91
N GLY A 79 -19.99 -16.35 -29.06
CA GLY A 79 -20.95 -15.24 -29.03
C GLY A 79 -20.24 -13.89 -29.02
N PHE A 80 -20.97 -12.81 -28.76
CA PHE A 80 -20.40 -11.47 -28.76
C PHE A 80 -19.37 -11.30 -27.62
N TRP A 81 -19.75 -11.61 -26.38
CA TRP A 81 -18.92 -11.39 -25.18
C TRP A 81 -17.71 -12.31 -25.13
N THR A 82 -17.91 -13.59 -25.40
CA THR A 82 -16.81 -14.56 -25.53
C THR A 82 -15.85 -14.19 -26.66
N SER A 83 -16.32 -13.65 -27.79
CA SER A 83 -15.43 -13.19 -28.86
C SER A 83 -14.54 -12.02 -28.46
N LEU A 84 -15.07 -11.06 -27.68
CA LEU A 84 -14.26 -9.96 -27.13
C LEU A 84 -13.15 -10.50 -26.24
N GLU A 85 -13.47 -11.38 -25.30
CA GLU A 85 -12.48 -11.95 -24.37
C GLU A 85 -11.49 -12.89 -25.08
N ARG A 86 -11.93 -13.63 -26.09
CA ARG A 86 -11.06 -14.42 -26.98
C ARG A 86 -10.03 -13.53 -27.67
N ALA A 87 -10.44 -12.38 -28.21
CA ALA A 87 -9.53 -11.44 -28.85
C ALA A 87 -8.48 -10.89 -27.85
N LEU A 88 -8.89 -10.57 -26.63
CA LEU A 88 -7.99 -10.11 -25.57
C LEU A 88 -7.03 -11.20 -25.09
N ALA A 89 -7.49 -12.45 -24.92
CA ALA A 89 -6.66 -13.59 -24.55
C ALA A 89 -5.61 -13.89 -25.63
N LEU A 90 -6.00 -13.91 -26.91
CA LEU A 90 -5.07 -14.08 -28.03
C LEU A 90 -4.01 -12.97 -28.07
N LYS A 91 -4.40 -11.73 -27.80
CA LYS A 91 -3.47 -10.61 -27.71
C LYS A 91 -2.49 -10.79 -26.54
N ALA A 92 -2.96 -11.21 -25.37
CA ALA A 92 -2.10 -11.47 -24.21
C ALA A 92 -1.08 -12.59 -24.46
N LEU A 93 -1.40 -13.56 -25.33
CA LEU A 93 -0.48 -14.60 -25.82
C LEU A 93 0.45 -14.13 -26.95
N GLY A 94 0.44 -12.85 -27.32
CA GLY A 94 1.25 -12.30 -28.43
C GLY A 94 0.73 -12.67 -29.83
N ARG A 95 -0.46 -13.25 -29.96
CA ARG A 95 -1.03 -13.71 -31.25
C ARG A 95 -1.84 -12.61 -31.93
N GLU A 96 -1.19 -11.52 -32.31
CA GLU A 96 -1.87 -10.31 -32.80
C GLU A 96 -2.81 -10.55 -34.00
N ARG A 97 -2.34 -11.28 -35.02
CA ARG A 97 -3.15 -11.55 -36.23
C ARG A 97 -4.44 -12.31 -35.88
N ALA A 98 -4.36 -13.28 -34.99
CA ALA A 98 -5.51 -14.05 -34.53
C ALA A 98 -6.44 -13.19 -33.66
N ALA A 99 -5.89 -12.36 -32.78
CA ALA A 99 -6.66 -11.42 -31.96
C ALA A 99 -7.50 -10.47 -32.82
N ARG A 100 -6.93 -9.94 -33.91
CA ARG A 100 -7.65 -9.06 -34.84
C ARG A 100 -8.80 -9.77 -35.55
N LYS A 101 -8.61 -11.03 -35.95
CA LYS A 101 -9.64 -11.85 -36.60
C LYS A 101 -10.76 -12.28 -35.65
N ALA A 102 -10.48 -12.38 -34.36
CA ALA A 102 -11.46 -12.77 -33.34
C ALA A 102 -12.42 -11.65 -32.92
N LEU A 103 -12.21 -10.41 -33.39
CA LEU A 103 -13.09 -9.29 -33.07
C LEU A 103 -14.47 -9.49 -33.70
N PRO A 104 -15.57 -9.42 -32.92
CA PRO A 104 -16.92 -9.53 -33.47
C PRO A 104 -17.30 -8.30 -34.31
N PRO A 105 -18.35 -8.38 -35.14
CA PRO A 105 -18.90 -7.22 -35.83
C PRO A 105 -19.37 -6.14 -34.84
N ARG A 106 -19.55 -4.91 -35.34
CA ARG A 106 -20.00 -3.80 -34.50
C ARG A 106 -21.45 -4.05 -34.04
N PRO A 107 -21.72 -4.02 -32.72
CA PRO A 107 -23.07 -4.22 -32.19
C PRO A 107 -23.92 -2.96 -32.31
N SER A 108 -25.24 -3.11 -32.16
CA SER A 108 -26.21 -2.01 -32.21
C SER A 108 -26.37 -1.33 -30.84
N SER A 109 -26.38 -2.10 -29.74
CA SER A 109 -26.61 -1.55 -28.41
C SER A 109 -25.44 -0.67 -27.95
N ARG A 110 -25.75 0.42 -27.24
CA ARG A 110 -24.75 1.38 -26.74
C ARG A 110 -23.74 0.72 -25.79
N GLU A 111 -24.22 -0.19 -24.94
CA GLU A 111 -23.39 -0.90 -23.97
C GLU A 111 -22.41 -1.84 -24.67
N GLU A 112 -22.88 -2.69 -25.58
CA GLU A 112 -21.97 -3.57 -26.33
C GLU A 112 -20.99 -2.76 -27.19
N GLN A 113 -21.42 -1.63 -27.78
CA GLN A 113 -20.52 -0.74 -28.52
C GLN A 113 -19.37 -0.22 -27.64
N LEU A 114 -19.63 0.06 -26.37
CA LEU A 114 -18.62 0.51 -25.42
C LEU A 114 -17.53 -0.56 -25.22
N TYR A 115 -17.93 -1.79 -24.92
CA TYR A 115 -17.00 -2.92 -24.75
C TYR A 115 -16.31 -3.32 -26.05
N TRP A 116 -17.01 -3.19 -27.19
CA TRP A 116 -16.45 -3.42 -28.51
C TRP A 116 -15.33 -2.43 -28.85
N HIS A 117 -15.56 -1.13 -28.67
CA HIS A 117 -14.53 -0.10 -28.88
C HIS A 117 -13.38 -0.25 -27.88
N ALA A 118 -13.65 -0.58 -26.62
CA ALA A 118 -12.61 -0.85 -25.62
C ALA A 118 -11.71 -2.01 -26.06
N THR A 119 -12.29 -3.15 -26.43
CA THR A 119 -11.55 -4.32 -26.90
C THR A 119 -10.77 -4.02 -28.19
N ARG A 120 -11.38 -3.32 -29.15
CA ARG A 120 -10.70 -2.90 -30.38
C ARG A 120 -9.55 -1.95 -30.12
N TYR A 121 -9.72 -0.95 -29.25
CA TYR A 121 -8.63 -0.08 -28.83
C TYR A 121 -7.50 -0.89 -28.22
N ARG A 122 -7.83 -1.86 -27.35
CA ARG A 122 -6.85 -2.73 -26.72
C ARG A 122 -6.10 -3.56 -27.77
N VAL A 123 -6.77 -4.16 -28.74
CA VAL A 123 -6.14 -5.01 -29.78
C VAL A 123 -5.40 -4.21 -30.86
N LEU A 124 -5.96 -3.09 -31.31
CA LEU A 124 -5.52 -2.36 -32.51
C LEU A 124 -4.81 -1.03 -32.22
N ARG A 125 -4.90 -0.51 -30.99
CA ARG A 125 -4.33 0.79 -30.56
C ARG A 125 -4.79 2.00 -31.38
N ARG A 126 -5.99 1.94 -31.98
CA ARG A 126 -6.53 3.02 -32.81
C ARG A 126 -7.14 4.14 -31.95
N ARG A 127 -6.70 5.37 -32.16
CA ARG A 127 -7.20 6.55 -31.44
C ARG A 127 -8.71 6.75 -31.57
N ALA A 128 -9.27 6.47 -32.74
CA ALA A 128 -10.71 6.62 -33.00
C ALA A 128 -11.58 5.76 -32.06
N ASP A 129 -11.10 4.57 -31.66
CA ASP A 129 -11.84 3.71 -30.72
C ASP A 129 -11.83 4.31 -29.30
N LEU A 130 -10.72 4.93 -28.88
CA LEU A 130 -10.65 5.65 -27.60
C LEU A 130 -11.55 6.89 -27.59
N ASP A 131 -11.54 7.68 -28.66
CA ASP A 131 -12.42 8.84 -28.78
C ASP A 131 -13.90 8.44 -28.84
N ALA A 132 -14.23 7.27 -29.41
CA ALA A 132 -15.58 6.71 -29.38
C ALA A 132 -16.03 6.34 -27.96
N ILE A 133 -15.17 5.68 -27.17
CA ILE A 133 -15.45 5.35 -25.76
C ILE A 133 -15.81 6.61 -24.97
N LEU A 134 -15.01 7.67 -25.13
CA LEU A 134 -15.21 8.95 -24.42
C LEU A 134 -16.52 9.65 -24.79
N ARG A 135 -17.03 9.46 -26.02
CA ARG A 135 -18.29 10.04 -26.50
C ARG A 135 -19.51 9.18 -26.16
N LEU A 136 -19.32 7.86 -26.07
CA LEU A 136 -20.40 6.91 -25.82
C LEU A 136 -20.87 6.90 -24.37
N THR A 137 -20.21 7.55 -23.42
CA THR A 137 -20.64 7.60 -22.01
C THR A 137 -20.84 9.05 -21.55
N THR A 138 -21.88 9.30 -20.76
CA THR A 138 -22.06 10.62 -20.12
C THR A 138 -20.99 10.88 -19.05
N GLY A 139 -20.41 9.81 -18.49
CA GLY A 139 -19.26 9.88 -17.58
C GLY A 139 -17.92 10.17 -18.28
N GLY A 140 -17.87 10.13 -19.61
CA GLY A 140 -16.67 10.36 -20.42
C GLY A 140 -15.48 9.54 -19.95
N ALA A 141 -14.38 10.22 -19.62
CA ALA A 141 -13.14 9.57 -19.21
C ALA A 141 -13.21 8.83 -17.85
N ARG A 142 -14.23 9.11 -17.02
CA ARG A 142 -14.42 8.42 -15.73
C ARG A 142 -14.72 6.92 -15.88
N THR A 143 -15.21 6.50 -17.05
CA THR A 143 -15.55 5.09 -17.31
C THR A 143 -14.34 4.28 -17.81
N LEU A 144 -13.21 4.93 -18.12
CA LEU A 144 -12.03 4.27 -18.67
C LEU A 144 -11.43 3.17 -17.77
N PRO A 145 -11.32 3.33 -16.44
CA PRO A 145 -10.70 2.31 -15.58
C PRO A 145 -11.41 0.95 -15.67
N ALA A 146 -12.72 0.92 -15.91
CA ALA A 146 -13.48 -0.32 -16.05
C ALA A 146 -13.27 -1.04 -17.40
N LEU A 147 -12.76 -0.33 -18.41
CA LEU A 147 -12.76 -0.75 -19.81
C LEU A 147 -11.37 -0.96 -20.39
N VAL A 148 -10.43 -0.09 -20.05
CA VAL A 148 -9.08 -0.03 -20.62
C VAL A 148 -8.08 0.08 -19.47
N PRO A 149 -7.16 -0.89 -19.28
CA PRO A 149 -6.12 -0.77 -18.26
C PRO A 149 -5.22 0.46 -18.50
N LEU A 150 -4.71 1.08 -17.44
CA LEU A 150 -3.86 2.27 -17.58
C LEU A 150 -2.59 1.98 -18.39
N SER A 151 -2.01 0.79 -18.23
CA SER A 151 -0.84 0.34 -18.98
C SER A 151 -1.06 0.34 -20.50
N GLU A 152 -2.31 0.25 -20.93
CA GLU A 152 -2.74 0.17 -22.32
C GLU A 152 -3.06 1.53 -22.97
N LEU A 153 -3.11 2.62 -22.18
CA LEU A 153 -3.31 3.96 -22.72
C LEU A 153 -2.09 4.46 -23.50
N THR A 154 -2.26 5.25 -24.55
CA THR A 154 -1.09 5.83 -25.24
C THR A 154 -0.37 6.87 -24.38
N ALA A 155 0.95 7.03 -24.55
CA ALA A 155 1.74 8.04 -23.82
C ALA A 155 1.26 9.48 -24.10
N ARG A 156 0.75 9.74 -25.31
CA ARG A 156 0.20 11.05 -25.72
C ARG A 156 -1.09 11.44 -24.99
N ARG A 157 -1.73 10.51 -24.29
CA ARG A 157 -2.95 10.75 -23.50
C ARG A 157 -2.75 10.43 -22.02
N SER A 158 -1.58 10.80 -21.47
CA SER A 158 -1.29 10.66 -20.04
C SER A 158 -2.23 11.51 -19.17
N ASP A 159 -2.85 12.55 -19.75
CA ASP A 159 -3.92 13.35 -19.12
C ASP A 159 -5.08 12.49 -18.63
N LEU A 160 -5.40 11.38 -19.32
CA LEU A 160 -6.49 10.48 -18.95
C LEU A 160 -6.18 9.62 -17.72
N ALA A 161 -4.91 9.48 -17.34
CA ALA A 161 -4.51 8.70 -16.17
C ALA A 161 -5.10 9.24 -14.85
N ARG A 162 -5.50 10.51 -14.81
CA ARG A 162 -6.15 11.13 -13.65
C ARG A 162 -7.45 10.46 -13.22
N TRP A 163 -8.10 9.73 -14.13
CA TRP A 163 -9.37 9.06 -13.86
C TRP A 163 -9.19 7.64 -13.31
N TYR A 164 -7.96 7.15 -13.22
CA TYR A 164 -7.62 5.84 -12.67
C TYR A 164 -7.30 5.95 -11.17
N PRO A 165 -7.41 4.87 -10.39
CA PRO A 165 -6.87 4.83 -9.03
C PRO A 165 -5.39 5.25 -8.99
N ILE A 166 -4.98 5.99 -7.96
CA ILE A 166 -3.62 6.54 -7.87
C ILE A 166 -2.57 5.41 -7.82
N GLU A 167 -2.91 4.28 -7.19
CA GLU A 167 -2.07 3.09 -7.06
C GLU A 167 -1.75 2.49 -8.43
N GLU A 168 -2.72 2.46 -9.35
CA GLU A 168 -2.51 2.02 -10.72
C GLU A 168 -1.62 3.03 -11.47
N GLY A 169 -1.84 4.33 -11.23
CA GLY A 169 -0.97 5.41 -11.68
C GLY A 169 0.49 5.21 -11.30
N LEU A 170 0.75 4.96 -10.02
CA LEU A 170 2.08 4.72 -9.47
C LEU A 170 2.72 3.45 -10.06
N ARG A 171 1.97 2.35 -10.16
CA ARG A 171 2.46 1.09 -10.78
C ARG A 171 2.75 1.22 -12.26
N SER A 172 2.05 2.11 -12.97
CA SER A 172 2.24 2.30 -14.41
C SER A 172 3.59 2.92 -14.79
N GLY A 173 4.30 3.54 -13.83
CA GLY A 173 5.57 4.23 -14.08
C GLY A 173 5.45 5.50 -14.93
N ARG A 174 4.23 6.01 -15.18
CA ARG A 174 4.00 7.19 -16.00
C ARG A 174 4.25 8.48 -15.22
N ARG A 175 5.47 9.00 -15.33
CA ARG A 175 5.89 10.23 -14.63
C ARG A 175 4.91 11.39 -14.73
N ALA A 176 4.40 11.68 -15.93
CA ALA A 176 3.45 12.79 -16.14
C ALA A 176 2.12 12.60 -15.39
N ALA A 177 1.65 11.35 -15.28
CA ALA A 177 0.42 11.03 -14.54
C ALA A 177 0.63 11.17 -13.03
N VAL A 178 1.79 10.72 -12.53
CA VAL A 178 2.14 10.81 -11.11
C VAL A 178 2.41 12.26 -10.70
N LEU A 179 3.14 13.03 -11.50
CA LEU A 179 3.41 14.46 -11.24
C LEU A 179 2.11 15.27 -11.10
N ALA A 180 1.13 15.02 -11.97
CA ALA A 180 -0.15 15.73 -11.93
C ALA A 180 -0.99 15.42 -10.68
N ARG A 181 -0.68 14.35 -9.94
CA ARG A 181 -1.43 13.87 -8.78
C ARG A 181 -0.52 13.58 -7.59
N LEU A 182 0.63 14.26 -7.53
CA LEU A 182 1.64 14.02 -6.50
C LEU A 182 1.08 14.26 -5.09
N GLU A 183 0.14 15.19 -4.96
CA GLU A 183 -0.53 15.52 -3.69
C GLU A 183 -1.39 14.37 -3.16
N GLU A 184 -1.96 13.55 -4.05
CA GLU A 184 -2.79 12.39 -3.70
C GLU A 184 -1.95 11.17 -3.30
N VAL A 185 -0.63 11.18 -3.53
CA VAL A 185 0.25 10.07 -3.16
C VAL A 185 0.33 10.00 -1.63
N PRO A 186 -0.05 8.89 -0.99
CA PRO A 186 -0.03 8.78 0.46
C PRO A 186 1.40 8.95 1.00
N PRO A 187 1.55 9.48 2.23
CA PRO A 187 2.86 9.56 2.84
C PRO A 187 3.45 8.15 3.02
N LEU A 188 4.78 8.10 3.06
CA LEU A 188 5.49 6.87 3.40
C LEU A 188 5.54 6.76 4.93
N ASP A 189 5.06 5.66 5.48
CA ASP A 189 5.09 5.40 6.92
C ASP A 189 6.41 4.71 7.28
N ILE A 190 7.12 5.26 8.25
CA ILE A 190 8.43 4.78 8.70
C ILE A 190 8.34 4.54 10.21
N ARG A 191 8.66 3.33 10.63
CA ARG A 191 8.83 3.01 12.05
C ARG A 191 10.28 2.69 12.33
N VAL A 192 10.83 3.41 13.30
CA VAL A 192 12.18 3.21 13.83
C VAL A 192 12.18 2.89 15.32
N LEU A 193 11.04 2.97 16.02
CA LEU A 193 10.95 2.64 17.44
C LEU A 193 10.59 1.15 17.64
N GLY A 194 11.51 0.36 18.19
CA GLY A 194 11.35 -1.09 18.41
C GLY A 194 11.53 -1.95 17.16
N GLY A 195 11.87 -1.37 16.01
CA GLY A 195 12.06 -2.05 14.73
C GLY A 195 12.42 -1.05 13.63
N VAL A 196 12.93 -1.49 12.49
CA VAL A 196 13.08 -0.64 11.29
C VAL A 196 12.19 -1.18 10.18
N GLN A 197 11.09 -0.49 9.93
CA GLN A 197 10.07 -0.91 8.97
C GLN A 197 9.57 0.29 8.16
N VAL A 198 9.30 0.06 6.87
CA VAL A 198 8.87 1.11 5.94
C VAL A 198 7.68 0.58 5.14
N TRP A 199 6.61 1.37 5.07
CA TRP A 199 5.42 1.05 4.29
C TRP A 199 5.09 2.15 3.30
N ARG A 200 4.69 1.71 2.11
CA ARG A 200 4.07 2.56 1.10
C ARG A 200 2.57 2.29 1.11
N GLY A 201 1.82 3.16 1.78
CA GLY A 201 0.40 2.88 2.07
C GLY A 201 0.30 1.59 2.88
N THR A 202 -0.37 0.57 2.36
CA THR A 202 -0.48 -0.75 3.04
C THR A 202 0.60 -1.74 2.65
N GLU A 203 1.50 -1.40 1.72
CA GLU A 203 2.52 -2.30 1.19
C GLU A 203 3.81 -2.19 2.02
N PRO A 204 4.25 -3.26 2.72
CA PRO A 204 5.55 -3.27 3.38
C PRO A 204 6.68 -3.32 2.35
N LEU A 205 7.71 -2.50 2.55
CA LEU A 205 8.90 -2.47 1.69
C LEU A 205 10.05 -3.23 2.35
N HIS A 206 10.60 -4.21 1.64
CA HIS A 206 11.80 -4.92 2.05
C HIS A 206 13.04 -4.16 1.59
N LEU A 207 13.66 -3.44 2.52
CA LEU A 207 14.91 -2.68 2.29
C LEU A 207 16.12 -3.52 2.72
N SER A 208 17.24 -3.37 1.99
CA SER A 208 18.53 -3.92 2.44
C SER A 208 19.02 -3.22 3.70
N GLU A 209 19.96 -3.83 4.43
CA GLU A 209 20.53 -3.27 5.66
C GLU A 209 21.07 -1.84 5.46
N THR A 210 21.84 -1.61 4.39
CA THR A 210 22.35 -0.26 4.07
C THR A 210 21.22 0.74 3.77
N ALA A 211 20.14 0.29 3.12
CA ALA A 211 18.99 1.14 2.84
C ALA A 211 18.20 1.46 4.12
N GLN A 212 18.08 0.50 5.05
CA GLN A 212 17.52 0.72 6.38
C GLN A 212 18.34 1.73 7.18
N ALA A 213 19.67 1.57 7.23
CA ALA A 213 20.56 2.51 7.88
C ALA A 213 20.41 3.94 7.33
N LEU A 214 20.35 4.10 6.00
CA LEU A 214 20.10 5.40 5.38
C LEU A 214 18.76 6.01 5.79
N VAL A 215 17.69 5.22 5.81
CA VAL A 215 16.37 5.69 6.25
C VAL A 215 16.42 6.14 7.72
N VAL A 216 17.10 5.37 8.58
CA VAL A 216 17.27 5.72 10.00
C VAL A 216 18.06 7.02 10.16
N LEU A 217 19.19 7.18 9.48
CA LEU A 217 19.98 8.41 9.55
C LEU A 217 19.20 9.64 9.04
N MET A 218 18.38 9.48 8.00
CA MET A 218 17.49 10.56 7.55
C MET A 218 16.31 10.80 8.51
N ALA A 219 15.82 9.76 9.20
CA ALA A 219 14.82 9.90 10.26
C ALA A 219 15.40 10.64 11.48
N LEU A 220 16.70 10.50 11.75
CA LEU A 220 17.46 11.33 12.70
C LEU A 220 17.72 12.76 12.19
N ARG A 221 17.20 13.11 11.00
CA ARG A 221 17.35 14.43 10.35
C ARG A 221 18.81 14.80 10.09
N LEU A 222 19.70 13.82 9.93
CA LEU A 222 21.07 14.07 9.52
C LEU A 222 21.11 14.55 8.06
N ASP A 223 21.99 15.52 7.80
CA ASP A 223 22.26 15.95 6.45
C ASP A 223 23.15 14.94 5.70
N ARG A 224 23.39 15.21 4.42
CA ARG A 224 24.16 14.30 3.56
C ARG A 224 25.63 14.18 3.97
N GLU A 225 26.20 15.22 4.56
CA GLU A 225 27.61 15.22 4.98
C GLU A 225 27.76 14.37 6.24
N ALA A 226 26.90 14.57 7.24
CA ALA A 226 26.83 13.76 8.45
C ALA A 226 26.51 12.28 8.13
N ILE A 227 25.62 12.00 7.17
CA ILE A 227 25.36 10.63 6.69
C ILE A 227 26.62 10.01 6.07
N CYS A 228 27.37 10.76 5.26
CA CYS A 228 28.60 10.28 4.65
C CYS A 228 29.66 9.93 5.70
N GLU A 229 29.85 10.80 6.70
CA GLU A 229 30.78 10.60 7.81
C GLU A 229 30.38 9.39 8.65
N ALA A 230 29.10 9.25 8.98
CA ALA A 230 28.60 8.12 9.78
C ALA A 230 28.78 6.76 9.08
N LEU A 231 28.54 6.68 7.77
CA LEU A 231 28.61 5.41 7.03
C LEU A 231 30.01 5.05 6.54
N TRP A 232 30.86 6.06 6.25
CA TRP A 232 32.18 5.84 5.67
C TRP A 232 33.23 6.82 6.24
N PRO A 233 33.55 6.73 7.54
CA PRO A 233 34.44 7.68 8.21
C PRO A 233 35.84 7.72 7.58
N ASP A 234 36.35 6.58 7.11
CA ASP A 234 37.71 6.49 6.53
C ASP A 234 37.79 6.88 5.05
N SER A 235 36.68 7.30 4.44
CA SER A 235 36.64 7.68 3.02
C SER A 235 36.89 9.17 2.83
N SER A 236 37.61 9.54 1.78
CA SER A 236 37.65 10.94 1.36
C SER A 236 36.25 11.46 1.04
N ALA A 237 35.98 12.74 1.31
CA ALA A 237 34.67 13.35 1.14
C ALA A 237 34.07 13.12 -0.27
N ALA A 238 34.88 13.24 -1.32
CA ALA A 238 34.44 12.97 -2.70
C ALA A 238 34.00 11.52 -2.91
N ARG A 239 34.73 10.54 -2.35
CA ARG A 239 34.40 9.12 -2.46
C ARG A 239 33.14 8.77 -1.65
N ALA A 240 33.00 9.32 -0.45
CA ALA A 240 31.83 9.13 0.39
C ALA A 240 30.55 9.69 -0.27
N ARG A 241 30.60 10.90 -0.84
CA ARG A 241 29.47 11.48 -1.60
C ARG A 241 29.07 10.62 -2.79
N ASN A 242 30.04 10.14 -3.58
CA ASN A 242 29.76 9.27 -4.71
C ASN A 242 29.07 7.97 -4.29
N ARG A 243 29.52 7.33 -3.19
CA ARG A 243 28.85 6.16 -2.62
C ARG A 243 27.44 6.49 -2.15
N LEU A 244 27.25 7.61 -1.45
CA LEU A 244 25.92 8.06 -1.02
C LEU A 244 24.98 8.24 -2.21
N HIS A 245 25.43 8.88 -3.30
CA HIS A 245 24.63 9.05 -4.51
C HIS A 245 24.17 7.71 -5.10
N VAL A 246 25.05 6.70 -5.12
CA VAL A 246 24.72 5.35 -5.61
C VAL A 246 23.67 4.69 -4.70
N HIS A 247 23.86 4.72 -3.38
CA HIS A 247 22.88 4.13 -2.46
C HIS A 247 21.53 4.87 -2.47
N LEU A 248 21.53 6.21 -2.58
CA LEU A 248 20.31 7.00 -2.75
C LEU A 248 19.60 6.66 -4.08
N HIS A 249 20.33 6.33 -5.14
CA HIS A 249 19.72 5.85 -6.38
C HIS A 249 18.96 4.52 -6.18
N TYR A 250 19.57 3.56 -5.48
CA TYR A 250 18.90 2.29 -5.18
C TYR A 250 17.72 2.46 -4.23
N LEU A 251 17.87 3.29 -3.19
CA LEU A 251 16.79 3.62 -2.27
C LEU A 251 15.62 4.29 -3.00
N ARG A 252 15.91 5.23 -3.91
CA ARG A 252 14.91 5.84 -4.79
C ARG A 252 14.15 4.80 -5.62
N ARG A 253 14.84 3.82 -6.19
CA ARG A 253 14.16 2.75 -6.96
C ARG A 253 13.23 1.90 -6.09
N ALA A 254 13.54 1.72 -4.81
CA ALA A 254 12.70 0.99 -3.87
C ALA A 254 11.48 1.82 -3.42
N LEU A 255 11.71 3.06 -2.98
CA LEU A 255 10.67 3.91 -2.39
C LEU A 255 9.73 4.52 -3.45
N GLU A 256 10.28 4.99 -4.56
CA GLU A 256 9.57 5.76 -5.59
C GLU A 256 9.80 5.17 -7.01
N PRO A 257 9.40 3.91 -7.27
CA PRO A 257 9.67 3.19 -8.52
C PRO A 257 9.06 3.85 -9.76
N TRP A 258 8.10 4.76 -9.59
CA TRP A 258 7.52 5.57 -10.66
C TRP A 258 8.45 6.67 -11.19
N GLY A 259 9.61 6.89 -10.56
CA GLY A 259 10.66 7.76 -11.08
C GLY A 259 10.35 9.25 -11.00
N VAL A 260 9.45 9.65 -10.09
CA VAL A 260 9.20 11.03 -9.70
C VAL A 260 9.66 11.18 -8.25
N PRO A 261 10.52 12.15 -7.92
CA PRO A 261 10.91 12.42 -6.53
C PRO A 261 9.69 12.79 -5.69
N THR A 262 9.29 11.86 -4.82
CA THR A 262 8.13 11.98 -3.93
C THR A 262 8.58 11.99 -2.47
N TYR A 263 9.41 11.02 -2.06
CA TYR A 263 9.78 10.82 -0.66
C TYR A 263 11.21 11.24 -0.32
N LEU A 264 12.12 11.15 -1.30
CA LEU A 264 13.53 11.53 -1.15
C LEU A 264 13.80 12.88 -1.79
N GLY A 265 13.86 13.92 -0.96
CA GLY A 265 14.16 15.29 -1.37
C GLY A 265 15.66 15.64 -1.29
N PRO A 266 16.03 16.88 -1.69
CA PRO A 266 17.38 17.40 -1.51
C PRO A 266 17.84 17.42 -0.05
N ARG A 267 16.90 17.74 0.88
CA ARG A 267 17.14 17.90 2.32
C ARG A 267 16.85 16.65 3.16
N GLY A 268 16.58 15.50 2.53
CA GLY A 268 16.25 14.25 3.23
C GLY A 268 14.82 13.79 2.94
N LEU A 269 14.20 13.17 3.94
CA LEU A 269 12.85 12.62 3.83
C LEU A 269 11.78 13.73 3.76
N GLN A 270 10.80 13.56 2.89
CA GLN A 270 9.65 14.45 2.74
C GLN A 270 8.38 13.63 2.48
N ARG A 271 7.19 14.16 2.80
CA ARG A 271 5.92 13.41 2.70
C ARG A 271 6.01 12.04 3.38
N VAL A 272 6.58 12.02 4.58
CA VAL A 272 6.72 10.83 5.42
C VAL A 272 5.96 11.02 6.72
N ARG A 273 5.58 9.91 7.35
CA ARG A 273 5.23 9.84 8.78
C ARG A 273 6.29 8.99 9.46
N VAL A 274 6.89 9.52 10.50
CA VAL A 274 7.98 8.85 11.24
C VAL A 274 7.58 8.81 12.70
N ASP A 275 7.48 7.62 13.27
CA ASP A 275 7.12 7.42 14.68
C ASP A 275 8.07 8.15 15.65
N LEU A 276 9.35 8.22 15.32
CA LEU A 276 10.33 9.03 16.05
C LEU A 276 9.97 10.52 16.07
N TRP A 277 9.54 11.10 14.95
CA TRP A 277 9.16 12.52 14.91
C TRP A 277 7.89 12.79 15.71
N GLU A 278 6.93 11.87 15.68
CA GLU A 278 5.73 11.95 16.53
C GLU A 278 6.08 11.91 18.02
N LEU A 279 7.03 11.04 18.41
CA LEU A 279 7.55 10.98 19.76
C LEU A 279 8.33 12.25 20.16
N GLU A 280 9.17 12.77 19.28
CA GLU A 280 9.92 14.01 19.53
C GLU A 280 8.99 15.22 19.73
N ASP A 281 7.93 15.31 18.94
CA ASP A 281 6.91 16.35 19.09
C ASP A 281 6.15 16.18 20.42
N ALA A 282 5.84 14.96 20.84
CA ALA A 282 5.23 14.68 22.14
C ALA A 282 6.17 15.05 23.30
N LEU A 283 7.45 14.73 23.20
CA LEU A 283 8.50 15.16 24.15
C LEU A 283 8.60 16.68 24.21
N HIS A 284 8.55 17.37 23.07
CA HIS A 284 8.61 18.83 23.01
C HIS A 284 7.40 19.48 23.69
N ARG A 285 6.19 18.94 23.46
CA ARG A 285 4.96 19.37 24.13
C ARG A 285 4.85 18.91 25.59
N ARG A 286 5.80 18.10 26.08
CA ARG A 286 5.79 17.47 27.42
C ARG A 286 4.52 16.64 27.68
N ASP A 287 4.00 16.00 26.64
CA ASP A 287 2.83 15.13 26.70
C ASP A 287 3.26 13.73 27.15
N ALA A 288 3.20 13.47 28.46
CA ALA A 288 3.68 12.22 29.06
C ALA A 288 2.85 11.00 28.63
N GLU A 289 1.54 11.16 28.44
CA GLU A 289 0.66 10.06 28.02
C GLU A 289 0.99 9.64 26.58
N ALA A 290 1.14 10.60 25.67
CA ALA A 290 1.56 10.30 24.30
C ALA A 290 2.95 9.66 24.26
N VAL A 291 3.91 10.16 25.04
CA VAL A 291 5.27 9.60 25.12
C VAL A 291 5.25 8.16 25.64
N TYR A 292 4.49 7.88 26.72
CA TYR A 292 4.32 6.53 27.27
C TYR A 292 3.78 5.54 26.23
N ARG A 293 2.80 5.98 25.43
CA ARG A 293 2.19 5.15 24.38
C ARG A 293 3.10 4.92 23.18
N LEU A 294 3.80 5.96 22.73
CA LEU A 294 4.59 5.95 21.49
C LEU A 294 5.96 5.30 21.65
N TYR A 295 6.61 5.43 22.81
CA TYR A 295 8.00 4.98 22.94
C TYR A 295 8.12 3.46 23.03
N ARG A 296 8.76 2.89 22.00
CA ARG A 296 9.14 1.47 21.89
C ARG A 296 10.64 1.40 21.71
N GLU A 297 11.29 0.55 22.51
CA GLU A 297 12.75 0.41 22.50
C GLU A 297 13.17 -0.88 21.76
N PRO A 298 14.43 -0.94 21.28
CA PRO A 298 15.36 0.19 21.14
C PRO A 298 15.00 1.05 19.91
N LEU A 299 15.56 2.26 19.84
CA LEU A 299 15.52 3.05 18.59
C LEU A 299 16.39 2.36 17.53
N ALA A 300 15.81 2.06 16.38
CA ALA A 300 16.41 1.48 15.19
C ALA A 300 17.25 0.22 15.45
N PRO A 301 16.69 -0.87 16.02
CA PRO A 301 17.45 -2.10 16.26
C PRO A 301 18.10 -2.62 14.98
N GLY A 302 19.34 -3.12 15.09
CA GLY A 302 20.11 -3.67 13.97
C GLY A 302 20.84 -2.63 13.11
N VAL A 303 20.75 -1.35 13.45
CA VAL A 303 21.60 -0.29 12.86
C VAL A 303 22.67 0.11 13.87
N ASP A 304 23.87 -0.44 13.69
CA ASP A 304 24.98 -0.28 14.64
C ASP A 304 25.94 0.81 14.13
N LEU A 305 25.59 2.06 14.44
CA LEU A 305 26.37 3.25 14.08
C LEU A 305 26.50 4.14 15.33
N PRO A 306 27.68 4.72 15.61
CA PRO A 306 27.89 5.53 16.82
C PRO A 306 26.88 6.68 16.99
N VAL A 307 26.49 7.33 15.89
CA VAL A 307 25.48 8.41 15.91
C VAL A 307 24.08 7.90 16.28
N VAL A 308 23.76 6.65 15.96
CA VAL A 308 22.48 6.01 16.33
C VAL A 308 22.52 5.58 17.79
N ASP A 309 23.66 5.09 18.29
CA ASP A 309 23.84 4.75 19.70
C ASP A 309 23.70 5.98 20.61
N GLU A 310 24.31 7.09 20.22
CA GLU A 310 24.15 8.36 20.92
C GLU A 310 22.68 8.81 20.91
N ALA A 311 22.00 8.72 19.75
CA ALA A 311 20.58 9.07 19.65
C ALA A 311 19.69 8.16 20.51
N ARG A 312 19.99 6.85 20.60
CA ARG A 312 19.29 5.89 21.48
C ARG A 312 19.39 6.35 22.93
N TRP A 313 20.62 6.64 23.38
CA TRP A 313 20.89 7.05 24.75
C TRP A 313 20.19 8.37 25.09
N GLN A 314 20.33 9.39 24.25
CA GLN A 314 19.70 10.70 24.44
C GLN A 314 18.17 10.61 24.48
N LEU A 315 17.57 9.84 23.58
CA LEU A 315 16.13 9.66 23.52
C LEU A 315 15.60 8.96 24.77
N GLN A 316 16.24 7.85 25.18
CA GLN A 316 15.88 7.13 26.40
C GLN A 316 15.97 8.03 27.63
N HIS A 317 17.05 8.80 27.77
CA HIS A 317 17.24 9.73 28.89
C HIS A 317 16.13 10.78 28.96
N ARG A 318 15.74 11.37 27.81
CA ARG A 318 14.65 12.36 27.73
C ARG A 318 13.29 11.75 28.09
N VAL A 319 13.00 10.54 27.61
CA VAL A 319 11.76 9.82 27.91
C VAL A 319 11.68 9.48 29.39
N VAL A 320 12.73 8.88 29.95
CA VAL A 320 12.81 8.53 31.38
C VAL A 320 12.58 9.77 32.24
N SER A 321 13.27 10.87 31.93
CA SER A 321 13.13 12.12 32.67
C SER A 321 11.70 12.66 32.64
N LEU A 322 11.06 12.70 31.46
CA LEU A 322 9.70 13.22 31.34
C LEU A 322 8.69 12.35 32.10
N LEU A 323 8.72 11.03 31.90
CA LEU A 323 7.80 10.11 32.55
C LEU A 323 7.97 10.11 34.07
N TYR A 324 9.21 10.19 34.55
CA TYR A 324 9.48 10.32 35.99
C TYR A 324 8.83 11.56 36.58
N TRP A 325 9.10 12.74 36.02
CA TRP A 325 8.56 14.00 36.55
C TRP A 325 7.04 14.10 36.38
N ALA A 326 6.48 13.55 35.31
CA ALA A 326 5.03 13.49 35.12
C ALA A 326 4.37 12.57 36.15
N GLY A 327 4.94 11.38 36.39
CA GLY A 327 4.43 10.41 37.37
C GLY A 327 4.43 10.96 38.79
N LEU A 328 5.38 11.82 39.14
CA LEU A 328 5.38 12.50 40.45
C LEU A 328 4.31 13.59 40.60
N ARG A 329 3.74 14.08 39.50
CA ARG A 329 2.74 15.16 39.48
C ARG A 329 1.31 14.68 39.28
N ASP A 330 1.16 13.51 38.66
CA ASP A 330 -0.14 12.90 38.36
C ASP A 330 -0.25 11.56 39.10
N GLU A 331 -0.96 11.58 40.23
CA GLU A 331 -1.22 10.38 41.05
C GLU A 331 -1.98 9.30 40.27
N THR A 332 -2.77 9.67 39.25
CA THR A 332 -3.58 8.73 38.46
C THR A 332 -2.70 7.80 37.63
N HIS A 333 -1.65 8.33 37.03
CA HIS A 333 -0.75 7.59 36.13
C HIS A 333 0.60 7.25 36.76
N LEU A 334 0.82 7.62 38.03
CA LEU A 334 2.08 7.44 38.75
C LEU A 334 2.61 6.01 38.65
N GLU A 335 1.80 5.00 38.97
CA GLU A 335 2.26 3.60 38.93
C GLU A 335 2.73 3.20 37.53
N ALA A 336 1.93 3.50 36.50
CA ALA A 336 2.24 3.14 35.12
C ALA A 336 3.53 3.81 34.63
N TYR A 337 3.68 5.12 34.89
CA TYR A 337 4.87 5.86 34.45
C TYR A 337 6.13 5.45 35.20
N LEU A 338 6.07 5.29 36.52
CA LEU A 338 7.24 4.90 37.30
C LEU A 338 7.67 3.45 37.03
N ARG A 339 6.73 2.53 36.79
CA ARG A 339 7.08 1.17 36.32
C ARG A 339 7.79 1.23 34.98
N ARG A 340 7.26 1.99 34.01
CA ARG A 340 7.92 2.14 32.72
C ARG A 340 9.28 2.81 32.81
N VAL A 341 9.49 3.75 33.74
CA VAL A 341 10.81 4.31 34.02
C VAL A 341 11.78 3.24 34.51
N LEU A 342 11.36 2.37 35.43
CA LEU A 342 12.22 1.29 35.94
C LEU A 342 12.47 0.19 34.90
N ASP A 343 11.53 -0.07 33.98
CA ASP A 343 11.79 -0.97 32.85
C ASP A 343 12.88 -0.42 31.93
N LEU A 344 12.93 0.91 31.74
CA LEU A 344 13.89 1.59 30.88
C LEU A 344 15.24 1.87 31.54
N ALA A 345 15.21 2.21 32.83
CA ALA A 345 16.37 2.54 33.64
C ALA A 345 16.18 1.92 35.04
N PRO A 346 16.47 0.62 35.19
CA PRO A 346 16.32 -0.10 36.45
C PRO A 346 17.05 0.55 37.63
N TRP A 347 18.20 1.17 37.36
CA TRP A 347 19.03 1.91 38.32
C TRP A 347 18.45 3.29 38.73
N HIS A 348 17.26 3.67 38.28
CA HIS A 348 16.66 4.96 38.61
C HIS A 348 16.10 5.00 40.04
N THR A 349 17.00 5.17 41.02
CA THR A 349 16.71 5.16 42.46
C THR A 349 15.55 6.05 42.88
N GLY A 350 15.44 7.25 42.31
CA GLY A 350 14.35 8.19 42.59
C GLY A 350 12.96 7.68 42.19
N ALA A 351 12.88 6.87 41.14
CA ALA A 351 11.63 6.28 40.64
C ALA A 351 11.25 5.06 41.47
N ALA A 352 12.24 4.21 41.80
CA ALA A 352 12.05 3.07 42.71
C ALA A 352 11.53 3.52 44.08
N ALA A 353 12.15 4.54 44.67
CA ALA A 353 11.73 5.08 45.96
C ALA A 353 10.31 5.69 45.91
N ALA A 354 9.98 6.44 44.85
CA ALA A 354 8.66 7.03 44.69
C ALA A 354 7.56 5.97 44.49
N LEU A 355 7.83 4.97 43.64
CA LEU A 355 6.89 3.86 43.40
C LEU A 355 6.69 3.02 44.66
N ALA A 356 7.76 2.70 45.40
CA ALA A 356 7.67 1.94 46.64
C ALA A 356 6.82 2.68 47.70
N ARG A 357 7.01 3.99 47.87
CA ARG A 357 6.17 4.80 48.77
C ARG A 357 4.71 4.78 48.36
N TRP A 358 4.43 4.96 47.07
CA TRP A 358 3.06 4.93 46.57
C TRP A 358 2.41 3.55 46.78
N LEU A 359 3.11 2.46 46.47
CA LEU A 359 2.63 1.10 46.70
C LEU A 359 2.34 0.81 48.18
N ALA A 360 3.21 1.25 49.07
CA ALA A 360 3.01 1.10 50.52
C ALA A 360 1.78 1.88 51.00
N ALA A 361 1.58 3.11 50.53
CA ALA A 361 0.40 3.92 50.84
C ALA A 361 -0.92 3.28 50.35
N HIS A 362 -0.86 2.43 49.33
CA HIS A 362 -2.00 1.68 48.80
C HIS A 362 -2.08 0.23 49.31
N GLY A 363 -1.39 -0.10 50.41
CA GLY A 363 -1.45 -1.40 51.08
C GLY A 363 -0.68 -2.54 50.39
N ARG A 364 0.15 -2.24 49.38
CA ARG A 364 0.93 -3.23 48.61
C ARG A 364 2.38 -3.33 49.11
N GLU A 365 2.56 -3.53 50.41
CA GLU A 365 3.89 -3.51 51.05
C GLU A 365 4.88 -4.55 50.50
N ALA A 366 4.38 -5.75 50.16
CA ALA A 366 5.23 -6.81 49.62
C ALA A 366 5.85 -6.42 48.27
N GLU A 367 5.10 -5.70 47.43
CA GLU A 367 5.60 -5.19 46.16
C GLU A 367 6.54 -3.99 46.35
N ALA A 368 6.23 -3.09 47.29
CA ALA A 368 7.10 -1.97 47.64
C ALA A 368 8.51 -2.45 48.05
N ARG A 369 8.59 -3.48 48.90
CA ARG A 369 9.87 -4.10 49.30
C ARG A 369 10.61 -4.73 48.12
N ARG A 370 9.90 -5.38 47.18
CA ARG A 370 10.53 -5.95 45.97
C ARG A 370 11.14 -4.89 45.08
N VAL A 371 10.43 -3.78 44.83
CA VAL A 371 10.92 -2.67 44.01
C VAL A 371 12.19 -2.05 44.61
N GLN A 372 12.23 -1.86 45.93
CA GLN A 372 13.44 -1.35 46.61
C GLN A 372 14.63 -2.30 46.49
N VAL A 373 14.42 -3.59 46.78
CA VAL A 373 15.50 -4.59 46.72
C VAL A 373 16.03 -4.77 45.30
N GLN A 374 15.18 -4.67 44.28
CA GLN A 374 15.62 -4.77 42.88
C GLN A 374 16.50 -3.58 42.49
N ALA A 375 16.14 -2.36 42.90
CA ALA A 375 16.92 -1.16 42.61
C ALA A 375 18.25 -1.07 43.38
N GLU A 376 18.45 -1.85 44.44
CA GLU A 376 19.70 -1.92 45.23
C GLU A 376 20.68 -2.97 44.69
N ARG A 377 20.23 -3.88 43.82
CA ARG A 377 21.03 -5.02 43.30
C ARG A 377 21.65 -4.76 41.93
N GLU A 378 21.16 -3.77 41.20
CA GLU A 378 21.66 -3.30 39.90
C GLU A 378 22.41 -1.98 40.07
#